data_AF-A0A0P1FAB1-F1
#
_entry.id   AF-A0A0P1FAB1-F1
#
_cell.length_a   1.000
_cell.length_b   1.000
_cell.length_c   1.000
_cell.angle_alpha   90.00
_cell.angle_beta   90.00
_cell.angle_gamma   90.00
#
_symmetry.space_group_name_H-M   'P 1'
#
loop_
_entity.id
_entity.type
_entity.pdbx_description
1 polymer ?
#
loop_
_entity_poly.entity_id
_entity_poly.type
_entity_poly.pdbx_seq_one_letter_code
_entity_poly.pdbx_strand_id
1 'polypeptide(L)'
;MKHIVLALFIGLTKVSAQAQTYPDYSEIYVNDFADLLPEENEAHLREKLKELREKRGIEFTVVTIGVMSDYGYVGEIEPFATGLFNFWAVGDAERNDGVMMLVSRFDRKMRIEVGSGYGTAKDAPMQEIIDEAILPRFKRDDYVTGIESGVDAVIYDLTGSFPGEFDANLAQKAINRGKSLLDWLGGWIFAILAPLLALPLQVYRRWQRNKPRFCPNDDTRMVRMDEGWDDKHLQKGQITEEELKSVDYDVWECPKCDHVTVEAYKAWFSPYSACRSCGYRTVEGETEILEAATTSSTGRKRIDYHCLNCDDRWHVVKTIPRKTSSSSSSGGSFSGGSSSGGGASGSW
;
A
#
# COMPACT_ATOMS: atom_id res chain seq x y z
N MET A 1 55.07 46.15 -43.26
CA MET A 1 53.75 45.58 -43.60
C MET A 1 53.39 44.53 -42.56
N LYS A 2 52.44 44.89 -41.68
CA LYS A 2 51.36 44.08 -41.04
C LYS A 2 51.70 42.64 -40.58
N HIS A 3 51.82 42.41 -39.26
CA HIS A 3 50.81 41.77 -38.36
C HIS A 3 50.40 40.36 -38.83
N ILE A 4 50.57 39.28 -38.07
CA ILE A 4 49.67 38.86 -36.98
C ILE A 4 50.38 37.72 -36.20
N VAL A 5 50.54 37.86 -34.88
CA VAL A 5 50.87 36.76 -33.97
C VAL A 5 49.55 36.31 -33.34
N LEU A 6 49.06 35.14 -33.72
CA LEU A 6 47.84 34.55 -33.17
C LEU A 6 48.22 33.80 -31.88
N ALA A 7 48.00 34.44 -30.73
CA ALA A 7 48.13 33.80 -29.42
C ALA A 7 46.91 32.90 -29.18
N LEU A 8 47.10 31.59 -29.27
CA LEU A 8 46.10 30.57 -28.94
C LEU A 8 45.97 30.47 -27.41
N PHE A 9 45.02 31.21 -26.84
CA PHE A 9 44.63 31.08 -25.44
C PHE A 9 43.79 29.80 -25.29
N ILE A 10 44.44 28.69 -24.96
CA ILE A 10 43.74 27.45 -24.55
C ILE A 10 43.23 27.69 -23.13
N GLY A 11 41.97 28.10 -23.02
CA GLY A 11 41.26 28.16 -21.75
C GLY A 11 41.08 26.75 -21.19
N LEU A 12 41.83 26.40 -20.15
CA LEU A 12 41.53 25.24 -19.31
C LEU A 12 40.23 25.52 -18.54
N THR A 13 39.10 25.14 -19.11
CA THR A 13 37.86 24.98 -18.36
C THR A 13 38.04 23.79 -17.43
N LYS A 14 38.18 24.06 -16.13
CA LYS A 14 38.08 23.02 -15.09
C LYS A 14 36.66 22.46 -15.12
N VAL A 15 36.49 21.32 -15.79
CA VAL A 15 35.31 20.48 -15.59
C VAL A 15 35.43 19.93 -14.18
N SER A 16 34.66 20.49 -13.23
CA SER A 16 34.46 19.82 -11.94
C SER A 16 33.70 18.54 -12.22
N ALA A 17 34.41 17.41 -12.17
CA ALA A 17 33.75 16.11 -12.08
C ALA A 17 32.96 16.10 -10.76
N GLN A 18 31.63 16.16 -10.83
CA GLN A 18 30.83 15.73 -9.70
C GLN A 18 31.04 14.24 -9.54
N ALA A 19 31.58 13.83 -8.39
CA ALA A 19 31.68 12.42 -8.07
C ALA A 19 30.26 11.86 -7.94
N GLN A 20 29.99 10.75 -8.62
CA GLN A 20 28.79 9.96 -8.38
C GLN A 20 28.76 9.60 -6.89
N THR A 21 27.62 9.85 -6.25
CA THR A 21 27.38 9.49 -4.85
C THR A 21 26.40 8.32 -4.81
N TYR A 22 26.25 7.70 -3.65
CA TYR A 22 25.25 6.67 -3.41
C TYR A 22 24.52 7.00 -2.12
N PRO A 23 23.25 6.58 -1.96
CA PRO A 23 22.59 6.69 -0.66
C PRO A 23 23.35 5.86 0.37
N ASP A 24 23.43 6.36 1.60
CA ASP A 24 23.84 5.54 2.74
C ASP A 24 22.66 4.66 3.15
N TYR A 25 22.88 3.35 3.36
CA TYR A 25 21.81 2.48 3.83
C TYR A 25 21.39 2.86 5.25
N SER A 26 20.08 2.82 5.53
CA SER A 26 19.52 2.98 6.88
C SER A 26 19.55 1.66 7.65
N GLU A 27 19.36 0.55 6.94
CA GLU A 27 19.43 -0.81 7.45
C GLU A 27 19.85 -1.81 6.36
N ILE A 28 20.08 -3.07 6.76
CA ILE A 28 20.59 -4.12 5.85
C ILE A 28 19.49 -4.68 4.94
N TYR A 29 18.20 -4.52 5.28
CA TYR A 29 17.13 -5.25 4.60
C TYR A 29 16.27 -4.38 3.68
N VAL A 30 15.71 -3.28 4.18
CA VAL A 30 14.75 -2.44 3.43
C VAL A 30 15.17 -0.98 3.52
N ASN A 31 15.44 -0.37 2.38
CA ASN A 31 15.89 1.01 2.26
C ASN A 31 14.93 1.77 1.32
N ASP A 32 13.81 2.24 1.85
CA ASP A 32 12.74 2.89 1.08
C ASP A 32 12.92 4.43 1.00
N PHE A 33 13.87 4.92 0.20
CA PHE A 33 14.09 6.38 0.08
C PHE A 33 13.02 7.09 -0.77
N ALA A 34 12.21 6.33 -1.51
CA ALA A 34 11.14 6.85 -2.36
C ALA A 34 9.75 6.85 -1.72
N ASP A 35 9.65 6.40 -0.46
CA ASP A 35 8.39 6.27 0.30
C ASP A 35 7.33 5.51 -0.51
N LEU A 36 7.74 4.36 -1.07
CA LEU A 36 6.89 3.47 -1.87
C LEU A 36 6.18 2.42 -1.02
N LEU A 37 6.70 2.13 0.18
CA LEU A 37 6.28 1.04 1.04
C LEU A 37 5.69 1.60 2.34
N PRO A 38 4.43 1.30 2.67
CA PRO A 38 3.91 1.56 4.00
C PRO A 38 4.74 0.85 5.08
N GLU A 39 4.81 1.44 6.28
CA GLU A 39 5.59 0.92 7.43
C GLU A 39 5.31 -0.56 7.74
N GLU A 40 4.06 -1.01 7.55
CA GLU A 40 3.67 -2.42 7.72
C GLU A 40 4.34 -3.35 6.69
N ASN A 41 4.39 -2.93 5.43
CA ASN A 41 5.01 -3.71 4.35
C ASN A 41 6.53 -3.72 4.50
N GLU A 42 7.15 -2.60 4.92
CA GLU A 42 8.56 -2.60 5.27
C GLU A 42 8.87 -3.60 6.39
N ALA A 43 8.07 -3.60 7.47
CA ALA A 43 8.22 -4.53 8.57
C ALA A 43 8.08 -5.99 8.13
N HIS A 44 7.12 -6.26 7.27
CA HIS A 44 6.90 -7.59 6.72
C HIS A 44 8.05 -8.06 5.82
N LEU A 45 8.52 -7.21 4.90
CA LEU A 45 9.69 -7.49 4.06
C LEU A 45 10.95 -7.70 4.89
N ARG A 46 11.18 -6.84 5.89
CA ARG A 46 12.32 -6.95 6.81
C ARG A 46 12.36 -8.29 7.52
N GLU A 47 11.22 -8.77 8.01
CA GLU A 47 11.16 -10.08 8.69
C GLU A 47 11.50 -11.24 7.72
N LYS A 48 10.97 -11.21 6.49
CA LYS A 48 11.29 -12.21 5.45
C LYS A 48 12.78 -12.25 5.13
N LEU A 49 13.40 -11.08 4.91
CA LEU A 49 14.80 -10.96 4.52
C LEU A 49 15.73 -11.30 5.70
N LYS A 50 15.33 -10.97 6.93
CA LYS A 50 16.02 -11.40 8.14
C LYS A 50 15.97 -12.92 8.29
N GLU A 51 14.81 -13.54 8.10
CA GLU A 51 14.68 -15.00 8.14
C GLU A 51 15.57 -15.67 7.08
N LEU A 52 15.58 -15.16 5.85
CA LEU A 52 16.45 -15.65 4.77
C LEU A 52 17.92 -15.65 5.20
N ARG A 53 18.38 -14.54 5.78
CA ARG A 53 19.76 -14.41 6.26
C ARG A 53 20.05 -15.40 7.39
N GLU A 54 19.17 -15.51 8.38
CA GLU A 54 19.37 -16.41 9.53
C GLU A 54 19.34 -17.90 9.13
N LYS A 55 18.51 -18.28 8.16
CA LYS A 55 18.29 -19.69 7.78
C LYS A 55 19.16 -20.17 6.63
N ARG A 56 19.57 -19.27 5.74
CA ARG A 56 20.32 -19.61 4.51
C ARG A 56 21.63 -18.85 4.36
N GLY A 57 21.91 -17.88 5.22
CA GLY A 57 23.11 -17.04 5.13
C GLY A 57 23.11 -16.10 3.93
N ILE A 58 21.98 -15.95 3.24
CA ILE A 58 21.85 -15.10 2.04
C ILE A 58 21.42 -13.71 2.48
N GLU A 59 22.18 -12.69 2.09
CA GLU A 59 21.81 -11.30 2.29
C GLU A 59 21.03 -10.78 1.09
N PHE A 60 19.79 -10.34 1.31
CA PHE A 60 18.97 -9.73 0.29
C PHE A 60 18.47 -8.36 0.78
N THR A 61 18.82 -7.31 0.04
CA THR A 61 18.43 -5.92 0.30
C THR A 61 17.43 -5.41 -0.75
N VAL A 62 16.39 -4.71 -0.30
CA VAL A 62 15.47 -3.94 -1.15
C VAL A 62 15.79 -2.46 -1.02
N VAL A 63 15.94 -1.77 -2.15
CA VAL A 63 16.25 -0.35 -2.22
C VAL A 63 15.28 0.34 -3.15
N THR A 64 14.64 1.40 -2.69
CA THR A 64 13.85 2.29 -3.55
C THR A 64 14.46 3.69 -3.54
N ILE A 65 14.51 4.34 -4.70
CA ILE A 65 14.96 5.72 -4.85
C ILE A 65 14.01 6.49 -5.77
N GLY A 66 14.00 7.82 -5.63
CA GLY A 66 13.21 8.70 -6.49
C GLY A 66 13.73 8.66 -7.94
N VAL A 67 14.92 9.23 -8.15
CA VAL A 67 15.66 9.22 -9.43
C VAL A 67 17.14 8.96 -9.19
N MET A 68 17.84 8.35 -10.15
CA MET A 68 19.30 8.15 -10.09
C MET A 68 20.07 9.48 -10.21
N SER A 69 19.48 10.49 -10.84
CA SER A 69 20.10 11.81 -11.02
C SER A 69 20.29 12.58 -9.72
N ASP A 70 19.52 12.28 -8.66
CA ASP A 70 19.73 12.83 -7.31
C ASP A 70 21.11 12.43 -6.74
N TYR A 71 21.68 11.35 -7.26
CA TYR A 71 22.98 10.81 -6.89
C TYR A 71 24.09 11.16 -7.90
N GLY A 72 23.81 12.08 -8.82
CA GLY A 72 24.77 12.50 -9.84
C GLY A 72 24.97 11.49 -10.97
N TYR A 73 24.03 10.56 -11.16
CA TYR A 73 24.11 9.54 -12.21
C TYR A 73 22.99 9.68 -13.24
N VAL A 74 23.35 9.61 -14.53
CA VAL A 74 22.40 9.63 -15.65
C VAL A 74 22.78 8.51 -16.61
N GLY A 75 21.85 7.61 -16.92
CA GLY A 75 22.10 6.51 -17.85
C GLY A 75 21.23 5.27 -17.60
N GLU A 76 21.81 4.12 -17.91
CA GLU A 76 21.21 2.82 -17.65
C GLU A 76 21.29 2.44 -16.16
N ILE A 77 20.34 1.66 -15.66
CA ILE A 77 20.27 1.36 -14.22
C ILE A 77 21.37 0.39 -13.78
N GLU A 78 21.90 -0.39 -14.71
CA GLU A 78 22.86 -1.47 -14.49
C GLU A 78 24.15 -0.97 -13.83
N PRO A 79 24.87 0.03 -14.38
CA PRO A 79 26.10 0.48 -13.75
C PRO A 79 25.85 1.20 -12.42
N PHE A 80 24.68 1.83 -12.27
CA PHE A 80 24.27 2.43 -11.00
C PHE A 80 24.05 1.36 -9.92
N ALA A 81 23.26 0.33 -10.22
CA ALA A 81 22.95 -0.76 -9.30
C ALA A 81 24.20 -1.57 -8.95
N THR A 82 25.04 -1.93 -9.92
CA THR A 82 26.30 -2.62 -9.67
C THR A 82 27.22 -1.79 -8.78
N GLY A 83 27.31 -0.49 -9.03
CA GLY A 83 28.12 0.40 -8.19
C GLY A 83 27.58 0.53 -6.78
N LEU A 84 26.26 0.65 -6.61
CA LEU A 84 25.60 0.67 -5.30
C LEU A 84 25.80 -0.65 -4.53
N PHE A 85 25.63 -1.78 -5.21
CA PHE A 85 25.84 -3.12 -4.64
C PHE A 85 27.24 -3.28 -4.07
N ASN A 86 28.25 -2.86 -4.84
CA ASN A 86 29.65 -2.89 -4.42
C ASN A 86 29.95 -1.85 -3.32
N PHE A 87 29.36 -0.66 -3.40
CA PHE A 87 29.52 0.39 -2.40
C PHE A 87 28.98 -0.03 -1.03
N TRP A 88 27.84 -0.73 -1.00
CA TRP A 88 27.25 -1.28 0.22
C TRP A 88 27.86 -2.61 0.65
N ALA A 89 28.71 -3.22 -0.20
CA ALA A 89 29.27 -4.54 0.03
C ALA A 89 28.20 -5.59 0.36
N VAL A 90 27.12 -5.62 -0.44
CA VAL A 90 25.97 -6.51 -0.21
C VAL A 90 26.39 -7.97 -0.32
N GLY A 91 26.09 -8.76 0.72
CA GLY A 91 26.43 -10.18 0.78
C GLY A 91 27.65 -10.52 1.63
N ASP A 92 27.91 -11.82 1.75
CA ASP A 92 29.10 -12.31 2.44
C ASP A 92 30.34 -12.19 1.54
N ALA A 93 31.44 -11.68 2.09
CA ALA A 93 32.66 -11.40 1.34
C ALA A 93 33.35 -12.66 0.78
N GLU A 94 33.17 -13.82 1.42
CA GLU A 94 33.75 -15.08 0.96
C GLU A 94 32.83 -15.77 -0.06
N ARG A 95 31.52 -15.80 0.23
CA ARG A 95 30.53 -16.53 -0.59
C ARG A 95 30.00 -15.73 -1.77
N ASN A 96 30.07 -14.39 -1.71
CA ASN A 96 29.55 -13.46 -2.72
C ASN A 96 28.11 -13.78 -3.13
N ASP A 97 27.26 -14.06 -2.14
CA ASP A 97 25.88 -14.51 -2.30
C ASP A 97 24.85 -13.41 -1.96
N GLY A 98 25.26 -12.15 -2.04
CA GLY A 98 24.37 -11.01 -1.85
C GLY A 98 23.37 -10.83 -3.00
N VAL A 99 22.22 -10.26 -2.69
CA VAL A 99 21.18 -9.89 -3.66
C VAL A 99 20.67 -8.50 -3.35
N MET A 100 20.46 -7.68 -4.39
CA MET A 100 19.88 -6.35 -4.24
C MET A 100 18.78 -6.12 -5.27
N MET A 101 17.58 -5.76 -4.82
CA MET A 101 16.51 -5.25 -5.67
C MET A 101 16.50 -3.73 -5.58
N LEU A 102 16.88 -3.05 -6.66
CA LEU A 102 16.83 -1.60 -6.78
C LEU A 102 15.63 -1.18 -7.64
N VAL A 103 14.83 -0.25 -7.13
CA VAL A 103 13.72 0.39 -7.85
C VAL A 103 13.96 1.90 -7.91
N SER A 104 14.10 2.45 -9.12
CA SER A 104 14.08 3.91 -9.33
C SER A 104 12.71 4.34 -9.85
N ARG A 105 11.93 4.97 -8.98
CA ARG A 105 10.49 5.25 -9.19
C ARG A 105 10.26 6.10 -10.44
N PHE A 106 10.90 7.27 -10.51
CA PHE A 106 10.62 8.26 -11.55
C PHE A 106 11.45 8.03 -12.82
N ASP A 107 12.56 7.28 -12.74
CA ASP A 107 13.22 6.76 -13.95
C ASP A 107 12.43 5.60 -14.58
N ARG A 108 11.48 5.02 -13.84
CA ARG A 108 10.72 3.81 -14.22
C ARG A 108 11.63 2.65 -14.62
N LYS A 109 12.73 2.50 -13.87
CA LYS A 109 13.73 1.45 -14.05
C LYS A 109 13.89 0.66 -12.76
N MET A 110 14.09 -0.64 -12.88
CA MET A 110 14.44 -1.51 -11.76
C MET A 110 15.52 -2.51 -12.15
N ARG A 111 16.21 -3.03 -11.15
CA ARG A 111 17.25 -4.04 -11.32
C ARG A 111 17.31 -4.98 -10.13
N ILE A 112 17.50 -6.26 -10.41
CA ILE A 112 17.92 -7.25 -9.41
C ILE A 112 19.38 -7.56 -9.69
N GLU A 113 20.27 -7.12 -8.81
CA GLU A 113 21.70 -7.45 -8.83
C GLU A 113 21.93 -8.68 -7.96
N VAL A 114 22.72 -9.64 -8.45
CA VAL A 114 23.15 -10.82 -7.69
C VAL A 114 24.66 -10.86 -7.57
N GLY A 115 25.17 -11.40 -6.46
CA GLY A 115 26.59 -11.55 -6.22
C GLY A 115 27.26 -12.58 -7.13
N SER A 116 28.58 -12.48 -7.26
CA SER A 116 29.41 -13.34 -8.13
C SER A 116 29.37 -14.82 -7.77
N GLY A 117 28.97 -15.18 -6.56
CA GLY A 117 28.74 -16.56 -6.14
C GLY A 117 27.64 -17.27 -6.92
N TYR A 118 26.71 -16.52 -7.52
CA TYR A 118 25.65 -17.07 -8.37
C TYR A 118 26.03 -17.16 -9.86
N GLY A 119 26.95 -16.30 -10.30
CA GLY A 119 27.31 -16.12 -11.70
C GLY A 119 26.12 -15.73 -12.60
N THR A 120 26.28 -15.90 -13.91
CA THR A 120 25.25 -15.55 -14.92
C THR A 120 24.08 -16.53 -14.97
N ALA A 121 24.14 -17.63 -14.21
CA ALA A 121 23.06 -18.62 -14.16
C ALA A 121 21.75 -18.04 -13.63
N LYS A 122 21.81 -16.93 -12.90
CA LYS A 122 20.64 -16.24 -12.34
C LYS A 122 20.11 -15.11 -13.21
N ASP A 123 20.78 -14.73 -14.30
CA ASP A 123 20.32 -13.64 -15.17
C ASP A 123 18.92 -13.93 -15.76
N ALA A 124 18.74 -15.10 -16.37
CA ALA A 124 17.47 -15.48 -16.99
C ALA A 124 16.32 -15.68 -15.97
N PRO A 125 16.50 -16.42 -14.84
CA PRO A 125 15.49 -16.50 -13.80
C PRO A 125 15.09 -15.13 -13.21
N MET A 126 16.06 -14.24 -12.98
CA MET A 126 15.74 -12.90 -12.47
C MET A 126 14.97 -12.07 -13.51
N GLN A 127 15.28 -12.22 -14.80
CA GLN A 127 14.54 -11.56 -15.87
C GLN A 127 13.08 -12.03 -15.91
N GLU A 128 12.84 -13.34 -15.81
CA GLU A 128 11.49 -13.92 -15.75
C GLU A 128 10.70 -13.38 -14.55
N ILE A 129 11.32 -13.31 -13.37
CA ILE A 129 10.70 -12.73 -12.17
C ILE A 129 10.32 -11.25 -12.40
N ILE A 130 11.21 -10.46 -12.98
CA ILE A 130 10.95 -9.05 -13.29
C ILE A 130 9.77 -8.92 -14.24
N ASP A 131 9.77 -9.67 -15.34
CA ASP A 131 8.78 -9.56 -16.41
C ASP A 131 7.39 -10.08 -16.01
N GLU A 132 7.34 -11.15 -15.20
CA GLU A 132 6.08 -11.81 -14.84
C GLU A 132 5.50 -11.35 -13.51
N ALA A 133 6.34 -11.17 -12.47
CA ALA A 133 5.86 -10.87 -11.12
C ALA A 133 5.85 -9.38 -10.79
N ILE A 134 6.81 -8.61 -11.32
CA ILE A 134 7.07 -7.23 -10.88
C ILE A 134 6.49 -6.19 -11.84
N LEU A 135 6.97 -6.14 -13.09
CA LEU A 135 6.62 -5.08 -14.06
C LEU A 135 5.11 -4.93 -14.33
N PRO A 136 4.30 -6.01 -14.42
CA PRO A 136 2.84 -5.88 -14.62
C PRO A 136 2.13 -5.13 -13.48
N ARG A 137 2.70 -5.12 -12.27
CA ARG A 137 2.18 -4.38 -11.11
C ARG A 137 2.68 -2.94 -11.12
N PHE A 138 3.96 -2.73 -11.41
CA PHE A 138 4.54 -1.38 -11.53
C PHE A 138 3.85 -0.55 -12.63
N LYS A 139 3.45 -1.16 -13.75
CA LYS A 139 2.64 -0.51 -14.82
C LYS A 139 1.30 0.04 -14.34
N ARG A 140 0.82 -0.39 -13.17
CA ARG A 140 -0.44 0.02 -12.55
C ARG A 140 -0.22 0.78 -11.22
N ASP A 141 1.01 1.26 -10.99
CA ASP A 141 1.46 1.92 -9.76
C ASP A 141 1.27 1.07 -8.47
N ASP A 142 1.15 -0.24 -8.62
CA ASP A 142 1.08 -1.21 -7.51
C ASP A 142 2.50 -1.65 -7.09
N TYR A 143 3.28 -0.69 -6.57
CA TYR A 143 4.68 -0.91 -6.19
C TYR A 143 4.83 -1.88 -5.01
N VAL A 144 3.97 -1.73 -3.99
CA VAL A 144 3.99 -2.57 -2.78
C VAL A 144 3.88 -4.05 -3.16
N THR A 145 2.83 -4.42 -3.89
CA THR A 145 2.64 -5.83 -4.25
C THR A 145 3.67 -6.31 -5.26
N GLY A 146 4.18 -5.42 -6.12
CA GLY A 146 5.28 -5.72 -7.06
C GLY A 146 6.57 -6.11 -6.35
N ILE A 147 6.98 -5.31 -5.36
CA ILE A 147 8.17 -5.55 -4.57
C ILE A 147 7.99 -6.82 -3.72
N GLU A 148 6.87 -6.98 -3.02
CA GLU A 148 6.64 -8.18 -2.19
C GLU A 148 6.63 -9.47 -3.01
N SER A 149 5.92 -9.47 -4.16
CA SER A 149 5.87 -10.64 -5.04
C SER A 149 7.25 -10.95 -5.64
N GLY A 150 8.00 -9.92 -6.01
CA GLY A 150 9.36 -10.06 -6.53
C GLY A 150 10.31 -10.64 -5.48
N VAL A 151 10.27 -10.14 -4.25
CA VAL A 151 11.09 -10.64 -3.14
C VAL A 151 10.79 -12.12 -2.88
N ASP A 152 9.53 -12.50 -2.80
CA ASP A 152 9.13 -13.90 -2.57
C ASP A 152 9.60 -14.82 -3.71
N ALA A 153 9.49 -14.38 -4.96
CA ALA A 153 9.92 -15.14 -6.13
C ALA A 153 11.45 -15.31 -6.19
N VAL A 154 12.20 -14.26 -5.87
CA VAL A 154 13.67 -14.31 -5.78
C VAL A 154 14.09 -15.29 -4.67
N ILE A 155 13.49 -15.21 -3.48
CA ILE A 155 13.78 -16.12 -2.37
C ILE A 155 13.50 -17.57 -2.77
N TYR A 156 12.38 -17.81 -3.46
CA TYR A 156 12.03 -19.14 -3.93
C TYR A 156 13.03 -19.67 -4.98
N ASP A 157 13.45 -18.86 -5.94
CA ASP A 157 14.44 -19.25 -6.95
C ASP A 157 15.83 -19.56 -6.34
N LEU A 158 16.21 -18.83 -5.29
CA LEU A 158 17.51 -19.03 -4.61
C LEU A 158 17.50 -20.24 -3.67
N THR A 159 16.38 -20.54 -3.04
CA THR A 159 16.32 -21.50 -1.91
C THR A 159 15.41 -22.70 -2.13
N GLY A 160 14.59 -22.69 -3.18
CA GLY A 160 13.53 -23.65 -3.44
C GLY A 160 12.40 -23.65 -2.41
N SER A 161 12.29 -22.60 -1.58
CA SER A 161 11.31 -22.48 -0.50
C SER A 161 10.82 -21.02 -0.39
N PHE A 162 9.56 -20.82 -0.03
CA PHE A 162 9.06 -19.48 0.28
C PHE A 162 9.52 -19.03 1.67
N PRO A 163 9.53 -17.71 1.97
CA PRO A 163 9.68 -17.21 3.33
C PRO A 163 8.70 -17.87 4.29
N GLY A 164 9.15 -18.20 5.50
CA GLY A 164 8.39 -18.98 6.50
C GLY A 164 8.39 -20.50 6.29
N GLU A 165 9.02 -21.03 5.23
CA GLU A 165 9.05 -22.46 4.92
C GLU A 165 10.44 -23.13 5.08
N PHE A 166 11.46 -22.43 5.55
CA PHE A 166 12.83 -22.95 5.52
C PHE A 166 13.05 -24.20 6.39
N ASP A 167 12.30 -24.32 7.49
CA ASP A 167 12.29 -25.47 8.41
C ASP A 167 11.00 -26.30 8.32
N ALA A 168 10.14 -26.01 7.33
CA ALA A 168 8.86 -26.67 7.18
C ALA A 168 9.04 -28.10 6.63
N ASN A 169 8.54 -29.09 7.37
CA ASN A 169 8.44 -30.48 6.89
C ASN A 169 7.57 -30.53 5.62
N LEU A 170 7.70 -31.59 4.80
CA LEU A 170 6.93 -31.76 3.55
C LEU A 170 5.42 -31.51 3.71
N ALA A 171 4.83 -31.97 4.81
CA ALA A 171 3.42 -31.73 5.14
C ALA A 171 3.14 -30.24 5.40
N GLN A 172 4.04 -29.55 6.08
CA GLN A 172 3.93 -28.13 6.39
C GLN A 172 4.16 -27.25 5.15
N LYS A 173 5.08 -27.62 4.25
CA LYS A 173 5.23 -26.99 2.92
C LYS A 173 3.98 -27.15 2.05
N ALA A 174 3.32 -28.31 2.09
CA ALA A 174 2.07 -28.52 1.37
C ALA A 174 0.92 -27.67 1.93
N ILE A 175 0.84 -27.54 3.26
CA ILE A 175 -0.14 -26.68 3.92
C ILE A 175 0.15 -25.19 3.65
N ASN A 176 1.40 -24.75 3.70
CA ASN A 176 1.78 -23.36 3.45
C ASN A 176 1.60 -22.98 1.97
N ARG A 177 1.95 -23.85 1.01
CA ARG A 177 1.55 -23.69 -0.40
C ARG A 177 0.04 -23.62 -0.58
N GLY A 178 -0.70 -24.47 0.14
CA GLY A 178 -2.15 -24.43 0.14
C GLY A 178 -2.69 -23.10 0.68
N LYS A 179 -2.07 -22.55 1.73
CA LYS A 179 -2.43 -21.29 2.36
C LYS A 179 -2.07 -20.08 1.49
N SER A 180 -0.89 -20.01 0.88
CA SER A 180 -0.53 -18.90 -0.01
C SER A 180 -1.38 -18.90 -1.28
N LEU A 181 -1.72 -20.08 -1.81
CA LEU A 181 -2.74 -20.23 -2.85
C LEU A 181 -4.11 -19.78 -2.35
N LEU A 182 -4.50 -20.09 -1.11
CA LEU A 182 -5.76 -19.64 -0.52
C LEU A 182 -5.79 -18.14 -0.23
N ASP A 183 -4.66 -17.51 0.07
CA ASP A 183 -4.54 -16.07 0.32
C ASP A 183 -4.55 -15.30 -1.03
N TRP A 184 -3.87 -15.83 -2.06
CA TRP A 184 -3.96 -15.34 -3.44
C TRP A 184 -5.36 -15.53 -4.04
N LEU A 185 -5.95 -16.73 -3.89
CA LEU A 185 -7.33 -17.01 -4.27
C LEU A 185 -8.31 -16.25 -3.37
N GLY A 186 -7.98 -15.99 -2.11
CA GLY A 186 -8.83 -15.37 -1.10
C GLY A 186 -9.23 -13.95 -1.47
N GLY A 187 -8.30 -13.18 -2.05
CA GLY A 187 -8.61 -11.87 -2.62
C GLY A 187 -9.64 -11.94 -3.75
N TRP A 188 -9.51 -12.91 -4.67
CA TRP A 188 -10.45 -13.11 -5.77
C TRP A 188 -11.76 -13.76 -5.33
N ILE A 189 -11.71 -14.67 -4.35
CA ILE A 189 -12.86 -15.32 -3.73
C ILE A 189 -13.68 -14.28 -2.97
N PHE A 190 -13.08 -13.33 -2.25
CA PHE A 190 -13.83 -12.20 -1.71
C PHE A 190 -14.40 -11.32 -2.83
N ALA A 191 -13.63 -11.02 -3.88
CA ALA A 191 -14.13 -10.22 -5.00
C ALA A 191 -15.29 -10.88 -5.78
N ILE A 192 -15.37 -12.22 -5.80
CA ILE A 192 -16.43 -12.99 -6.48
C ILE A 192 -17.57 -13.39 -5.52
N LEU A 193 -17.26 -13.88 -4.32
CA LEU A 193 -18.25 -14.32 -3.33
C LEU A 193 -18.91 -13.15 -2.60
N ALA A 194 -18.22 -12.02 -2.34
CA ALA A 194 -18.85 -10.88 -1.70
C ALA A 194 -20.03 -10.32 -2.51
N PRO A 195 -19.95 -10.13 -3.84
CA PRO A 195 -21.14 -9.77 -4.63
C PRO A 195 -22.16 -10.91 -4.70
N LEU A 196 -21.75 -12.19 -4.79
CA LEU A 196 -22.67 -13.33 -4.78
C LEU A 196 -23.42 -13.50 -3.44
N LEU A 197 -22.86 -13.06 -2.33
CA LEU A 197 -23.51 -13.04 -1.00
C LEU A 197 -24.27 -11.73 -0.76
N ALA A 198 -23.79 -10.61 -1.29
CA ALA A 198 -24.47 -9.32 -1.20
C ALA A 198 -25.76 -9.29 -2.02
N LEU A 199 -25.81 -9.92 -3.20
CA LEU A 199 -26.99 -10.01 -4.05
C LEU A 199 -28.21 -10.63 -3.36
N PRO A 200 -28.16 -11.84 -2.78
CA PRO A 200 -29.29 -12.43 -2.07
C PRO A 200 -29.67 -11.60 -0.84
N LEU A 201 -28.72 -10.96 -0.15
CA LEU A 201 -29.01 -10.06 0.96
C LEU A 201 -29.73 -8.78 0.50
N GLN A 202 -29.32 -8.19 -0.63
CA GLN A 202 -29.99 -7.05 -1.25
C GLN A 202 -31.39 -7.43 -1.74
N VAL A 203 -31.55 -8.59 -2.37
CA VAL A 203 -32.86 -9.13 -2.78
C VAL A 203 -33.75 -9.35 -1.57
N TYR A 204 -33.22 -9.94 -0.50
CA TYR A 204 -33.96 -10.15 0.75
C TYR A 204 -34.38 -8.83 1.40
N ARG A 205 -33.48 -7.84 1.46
CA ARG A 205 -33.79 -6.49 1.98
C ARG A 205 -34.84 -5.79 1.11
N ARG A 206 -34.73 -5.89 -0.22
CA ARG A 206 -35.75 -5.36 -1.15
C ARG A 206 -37.10 -6.05 -0.98
N TRP A 207 -37.09 -7.36 -0.74
CA TRP A 207 -38.30 -8.12 -0.43
C TRP A 207 -38.92 -7.69 0.90
N GLN A 208 -38.12 -7.51 1.96
CA GLN A 208 -38.61 -7.00 3.25
C GLN A 208 -39.26 -5.62 3.12
N ARG A 209 -38.64 -4.71 2.35
CA ARG A 209 -39.18 -3.38 2.08
C ARG A 209 -40.51 -3.44 1.32
N ASN A 210 -40.62 -4.30 0.31
CA ASN A 210 -41.82 -4.36 -0.56
C ASN A 210 -42.91 -5.34 -0.10
N LYS A 211 -42.72 -6.03 1.03
CA LYS A 211 -43.71 -6.98 1.54
C LYS A 211 -45.03 -6.25 1.85
N PRO A 212 -46.21 -6.81 1.50
CA PRO A 212 -47.50 -6.19 1.81
C PRO A 212 -47.66 -5.90 3.31
N ARG A 213 -48.15 -4.71 3.62
CA ARG A 213 -48.42 -4.25 4.98
C ARG A 213 -49.91 -3.98 5.18
N PHE A 214 -50.35 -4.15 6.41
CA PHE A 214 -51.72 -3.93 6.84
C PHE A 214 -51.74 -2.87 7.93
N CYS A 215 -52.74 -2.00 7.89
CA CYS A 215 -52.91 -0.93 8.85
C CYS A 215 -53.26 -1.51 10.23
N PRO A 216 -52.61 -1.06 11.32
CA PRO A 216 -52.93 -1.52 12.68
C PRO A 216 -54.33 -1.11 13.17
N ASN A 217 -54.98 -0.15 12.50
CA ASN A 217 -56.29 0.37 12.93
C ASN A 217 -57.46 -0.33 12.24
N ASP A 218 -57.33 -0.72 10.96
CA ASP A 218 -58.46 -1.19 10.15
C ASP A 218 -58.15 -2.38 9.24
N ASP A 219 -56.96 -2.98 9.37
CA ASP A 219 -56.44 -4.12 8.58
C ASP A 219 -56.44 -3.91 7.05
N THR A 220 -56.61 -2.66 6.57
CA THR A 220 -56.54 -2.36 5.14
C THR A 220 -55.09 -2.46 4.67
N ARG A 221 -54.89 -2.96 3.44
CA ARG A 221 -53.56 -3.01 2.82
C ARG A 221 -53.04 -1.59 2.60
N MET A 222 -51.87 -1.30 3.15
CA MET A 222 -51.22 0.01 3.03
C MET A 222 -50.51 0.14 1.67
N VAL A 223 -50.40 1.38 1.20
CA VAL A 223 -49.69 1.74 -0.03
C VAL A 223 -48.42 2.50 0.36
N ARG A 224 -47.29 2.14 -0.24
CA ARG A 224 -46.04 2.90 -0.07
C ARG A 224 -46.12 4.16 -0.91
N MET A 225 -45.79 5.29 -0.31
CA MET A 225 -45.80 6.57 -0.98
C MET A 225 -44.54 6.76 -1.86
N ASP A 226 -44.59 7.75 -2.74
CA ASP A 226 -43.52 8.08 -3.69
C ASP A 226 -42.63 9.17 -3.09
N GLU A 227 -41.31 9.11 -3.29
CA GLU A 227 -40.31 9.90 -2.54
C GLU A 227 -40.61 11.42 -2.50
N GLY A 228 -41.25 11.98 -3.52
CA GLY A 228 -41.62 13.41 -3.52
C GLY A 228 -42.82 13.80 -2.64
N TRP A 229 -43.58 12.83 -2.12
CA TRP A 229 -44.73 13.03 -1.22
C TRP A 229 -44.42 12.65 0.23
N ASP A 230 -43.41 11.81 0.45
CA ASP A 230 -42.98 11.29 1.75
C ASP A 230 -42.44 12.40 2.65
N ASP A 231 -41.75 13.41 2.10
CA ASP A 231 -41.21 14.58 2.81
C ASP A 231 -42.23 15.31 3.69
N LYS A 232 -43.51 15.29 3.33
CA LYS A 232 -44.59 15.94 4.10
C LYS A 232 -44.87 15.23 5.43
N HIS A 233 -44.49 13.97 5.54
CA HIS A 233 -44.71 13.11 6.69
C HIS A 233 -43.42 12.86 7.49
N LEU A 234 -42.28 13.35 7.00
CA LEU A 234 -40.98 13.23 7.66
C LEU A 234 -40.67 14.47 8.51
N GLN A 235 -39.97 14.23 9.62
CA GLN A 235 -39.41 15.30 10.44
C GLN A 235 -38.19 15.90 9.74
N LYS A 236 -37.89 17.18 9.99
CA LYS A 236 -36.73 17.88 9.39
C LYS A 236 -35.43 17.07 9.46
N GLY A 237 -35.16 16.42 10.59
CA GLY A 237 -33.96 15.58 10.74
C GLY A 237 -33.95 14.31 9.91
N GLN A 238 -35.12 13.72 9.64
CA GLN A 238 -35.26 12.55 8.77
C GLN A 238 -35.02 12.92 7.31
N ILE A 239 -35.56 14.05 6.86
CA ILE A 239 -35.32 14.60 5.53
C ILE A 239 -33.81 14.82 5.31
N THR A 240 -33.12 15.44 6.28
CA THR A 240 -31.66 15.61 6.19
C THR A 240 -30.91 14.26 6.17
N GLU A 241 -31.38 13.23 6.89
CA GLU A 241 -30.76 11.90 6.81
C GLU A 241 -30.90 11.25 5.42
N GLU A 242 -32.01 11.49 4.72
CA GLU A 242 -32.25 11.03 3.35
C GLU A 242 -31.40 11.77 2.33
N GLU A 243 -31.33 13.11 2.43
CA GLU A 243 -30.46 13.95 1.60
C GLU A 243 -29.00 13.49 1.70
N LEU A 244 -28.56 13.14 2.91
CA LEU A 244 -27.21 12.62 3.19
C LEU A 244 -27.06 11.12 2.90
N LYS A 245 -28.14 10.42 2.52
CA LYS A 245 -28.16 8.97 2.26
C LYS A 245 -27.65 8.15 3.45
N SER A 246 -27.88 8.64 4.67
CA SER A 246 -27.46 8.02 5.92
C SER A 246 -28.51 7.04 6.45
N VAL A 247 -29.79 7.39 6.26
CA VAL A 247 -30.97 6.59 6.55
C VAL A 247 -31.95 6.85 5.41
N ASP A 248 -32.64 5.80 4.98
CA ASP A 248 -33.66 5.83 3.93
C ASP A 248 -34.99 5.50 4.61
N TYR A 249 -36.01 6.37 4.47
CA TYR A 249 -37.31 6.16 5.09
C TYR A 249 -38.34 5.70 4.07
N ASP A 250 -39.11 4.67 4.41
CA ASP A 250 -40.30 4.28 3.64
C ASP A 250 -41.54 4.79 4.39
N VAL A 251 -42.37 5.61 3.74
CA VAL A 251 -43.66 6.05 4.27
C VAL A 251 -44.79 5.20 3.70
N TRP A 252 -45.62 4.66 4.59
CA TRP A 252 -46.78 3.85 4.25
C TRP A 252 -48.05 4.54 4.71
N GLU A 253 -49.00 4.72 3.81
CA GLU A 253 -50.31 5.32 4.12
C GLU A 253 -51.42 4.29 3.98
N CYS A 254 -52.38 4.33 4.90
CA CYS A 254 -53.63 3.62 4.78
C CYS A 254 -54.65 4.48 4.01
N PRO A 255 -55.18 4.03 2.86
CA PRO A 255 -56.10 4.82 2.03
C PRO A 255 -57.50 5.00 2.63
N LYS A 256 -57.80 4.39 3.77
CA LYS A 256 -59.14 4.36 4.38
C LYS A 256 -59.25 5.19 5.67
N CYS A 257 -58.18 5.25 6.46
CA CYS A 257 -58.16 5.94 7.75
C CYS A 257 -57.00 6.94 7.89
N ASP A 258 -56.28 7.22 6.80
CA ASP A 258 -55.17 8.19 6.72
C ASP A 258 -54.04 7.91 7.74
N HIS A 259 -53.96 6.68 8.26
CA HIS A 259 -52.90 6.29 9.18
C HIS A 259 -51.59 6.14 8.42
N VAL A 260 -50.54 6.77 8.94
CA VAL A 260 -49.19 6.76 8.36
C VAL A 260 -48.23 6.01 9.26
N THR A 261 -47.46 5.11 8.66
CA THR A 261 -46.34 4.40 9.31
C THR A 261 -45.05 4.78 8.60
N VAL A 262 -44.07 5.26 9.36
CA VAL A 262 -42.73 5.62 8.87
C VAL A 262 -41.73 4.59 9.35
N GLU A 263 -40.94 4.03 8.43
CA GLU A 263 -39.90 3.06 8.76
C GLU A 263 -38.52 3.50 8.32
N ALA A 264 -37.53 3.28 9.20
CA ALA A 264 -36.16 3.73 9.00
C ALA A 264 -35.22 2.58 8.59
N TYR A 265 -34.54 2.73 7.45
CA TYR A 265 -33.57 1.76 6.94
C TYR A 265 -32.17 2.37 6.88
N LYS A 266 -31.32 2.00 7.84
CA LYS A 266 -29.94 2.52 7.92
C LYS A 266 -29.10 2.06 6.72
N ALA A 267 -28.31 2.98 6.17
CA ALA A 267 -27.29 2.63 5.20
C ALA A 267 -26.21 1.77 5.88
N TRP A 268 -25.75 0.73 5.19
CA TRP A 268 -24.73 -0.16 5.74
C TRP A 268 -23.37 0.53 5.79
N PHE A 269 -23.08 1.37 4.80
CA PHE A 269 -21.82 2.11 4.69
C PHE A 269 -22.15 3.60 4.52
N SER A 270 -22.27 4.31 5.63
CA SER A 270 -22.45 5.76 5.64
C SER A 270 -21.35 6.40 6.48
N PRO A 271 -20.71 7.48 6.00
CA PRO A 271 -19.72 8.21 6.78
C PRO A 271 -20.36 8.99 7.94
N TYR A 272 -21.69 9.16 7.92
CA TYR A 272 -22.41 9.94 8.92
C TYR A 272 -22.77 9.12 10.16
N SER A 273 -22.60 9.75 11.32
CA SER A 273 -22.88 9.17 12.63
C SER A 273 -24.02 9.88 13.37
N ALA A 274 -24.56 9.26 14.43
CA ALA A 274 -25.67 9.82 15.20
C ALA A 274 -25.23 11.03 16.04
N CYS A 275 -26.00 12.11 15.96
CA CYS A 275 -25.79 13.30 16.75
C CYS A 275 -26.22 13.06 18.21
N ARG A 276 -25.38 13.50 19.15
CA ARG A 276 -25.69 13.45 20.58
C ARG A 276 -26.85 14.37 21.00
N SER A 277 -27.08 15.45 20.26
CA SER A 277 -28.04 16.50 20.61
C SER A 277 -29.41 16.25 19.99
N CYS A 278 -29.48 15.91 18.70
CA CYS A 278 -30.74 15.66 17.99
C CYS A 278 -31.01 14.19 17.68
N GLY A 279 -30.07 13.28 17.87
CA GLY A 279 -30.24 11.83 17.67
C GLY A 279 -30.13 11.34 16.22
N TYR A 280 -30.28 12.22 15.23
CA TYR A 280 -30.21 11.87 13.80
C TYR A 280 -28.77 11.61 13.32
N ARG A 281 -28.61 10.76 12.33
CA ARG A 281 -27.35 10.31 11.70
C ARG A 281 -26.79 11.29 10.69
N THR A 282 -26.64 12.54 11.10
CA THR A 282 -26.25 13.66 10.23
C THR A 282 -24.90 14.26 10.61
N VAL A 283 -24.06 13.51 11.34
CA VAL A 283 -22.77 14.01 11.84
C VAL A 283 -21.64 13.57 10.93
N GLU A 284 -20.96 14.54 10.34
CA GLU A 284 -19.68 14.35 9.66
C GLU A 284 -18.51 14.59 10.64
N GLY A 285 -17.35 14.00 10.34
CA GLY A 285 -16.15 14.14 11.14
C GLY A 285 -14.94 14.41 10.27
N GLU A 286 -14.30 15.55 10.51
CA GLU A 286 -13.01 15.90 9.89
C GLU A 286 -11.88 15.64 10.89
N THR A 287 -10.73 15.17 10.39
CA THR A 287 -9.58 14.85 11.24
C THR A 287 -8.42 15.77 10.91
N GLU A 288 -7.95 16.52 11.91
CA GLU A 288 -6.74 17.33 11.83
C GLU A 288 -5.64 16.70 12.70
N ILE A 289 -4.44 16.54 12.15
CA ILE A 289 -3.27 16.06 12.89
C ILE A 289 -2.64 17.27 13.57
N LEU A 290 -2.73 17.35 14.90
CA LEU A 290 -2.13 18.43 15.69
C LEU A 290 -0.63 18.19 15.88
N GLU A 291 -0.28 16.96 16.23
CA GLU A 291 1.08 16.52 16.50
C GLU A 291 1.27 15.14 15.86
N ALA A 292 2.20 15.03 14.91
CA ALA A 292 2.50 13.75 14.29
C ALA A 292 3.16 12.80 15.30
N ALA A 293 2.83 11.51 15.23
CA ALA A 293 3.49 10.50 16.05
C ALA A 293 4.92 10.25 15.54
N THR A 294 5.86 10.16 16.47
CA THR A 294 7.26 9.80 16.19
C THR A 294 7.57 8.44 16.80
N THR A 295 8.79 7.95 16.59
CA THR A 295 9.25 6.70 17.22
C THR A 295 9.47 6.83 18.73
N SER A 296 9.69 8.06 19.22
CA SER A 296 9.96 8.38 20.62
C SER A 296 8.76 9.00 21.35
N SER A 297 7.77 9.54 20.63
CA SER A 297 6.60 10.21 21.19
C SER A 297 5.29 9.81 20.50
N THR A 298 4.22 9.67 21.27
CA THR A 298 2.85 9.56 20.73
C THR A 298 2.45 10.85 20.01
N GLY A 299 1.64 10.73 18.97
CA GLY A 299 1.04 11.89 18.31
C GLY A 299 -0.33 12.24 18.90
N ARG A 300 -0.94 13.32 18.40
CA ARG A 300 -2.29 13.77 18.76
C ARG A 300 -3.04 14.20 17.52
N LYS A 301 -4.28 13.74 17.38
CA LYS A 301 -5.23 14.22 16.36
C LYS A 301 -6.47 14.81 16.99
N ARG A 302 -6.98 15.90 16.42
CA ARG A 302 -8.29 16.46 16.72
C ARG A 302 -9.27 15.93 15.69
N ILE A 303 -10.41 15.42 16.15
CA ILE A 303 -11.53 15.07 15.29
C ILE A 303 -12.62 16.10 15.56
N ASP A 304 -12.90 16.94 14.58
CA ASP A 304 -13.93 17.97 14.61
C ASP A 304 -15.21 17.38 14.02
N TYR A 305 -16.27 17.35 14.83
CA TYR A 305 -17.57 16.84 14.45
C TYR A 305 -18.53 17.99 14.20
N HIS A 306 -19.34 17.83 13.16
CA HIS A 306 -20.35 18.80 12.78
C HIS A 306 -21.65 18.08 12.41
N CYS A 307 -22.75 18.46 13.05
CA CYS A 307 -24.07 17.95 12.73
C CYS A 307 -24.74 18.82 11.67
N LEU A 308 -25.02 18.27 10.50
CA LEU A 308 -25.64 18.98 9.38
C LEU A 308 -27.14 19.30 9.55
N ASN A 309 -27.79 18.77 10.59
CA ASN A 309 -29.21 19.02 10.87
C ASN A 309 -29.45 20.08 11.96
N CYS A 310 -28.71 20.01 13.08
CA CYS A 310 -28.90 20.92 14.22
C CYS A 310 -27.70 21.84 14.49
N ASP A 311 -26.68 21.82 13.63
CA ASP A 311 -25.47 22.64 13.71
C ASP A 311 -24.62 22.45 15.00
N ASP A 312 -24.88 21.41 15.81
CA ASP A 312 -24.05 21.08 16.97
C ASP A 312 -22.62 20.74 16.52
N ARG A 313 -21.64 21.33 17.21
CA ARG A 313 -20.21 21.18 16.92
C ARG A 313 -19.47 20.79 18.18
N TRP A 314 -18.58 19.81 18.05
CA TRP A 314 -17.68 19.44 19.13
C TRP A 314 -16.43 18.81 18.57
N HIS A 315 -15.39 18.77 19.38
CA HIS A 315 -14.15 18.12 19.01
C HIS A 315 -13.71 17.15 20.09
N VAL A 316 -12.97 16.14 19.68
CA VAL A 316 -12.27 15.24 20.58
C VAL A 316 -10.82 15.13 20.16
N VAL A 317 -9.92 15.17 21.13
CA VAL A 317 -8.51 14.90 20.89
C VAL A 317 -8.25 13.44 21.21
N LYS A 318 -7.71 12.70 20.24
CA LYS A 318 -7.28 11.31 20.39
C LYS A 318 -5.77 11.20 20.25
N THR A 319 -5.18 10.34 21.05
CA THR A 319 -3.76 10.02 20.97
C THR A 319 -3.52 9.09 19.78
N ILE A 320 -2.53 9.41 18.95
CA ILE A 320 -2.01 8.54 17.91
C ILE A 320 -0.88 7.71 18.55
N PRO A 321 -0.91 6.37 18.45
CA PRO A 321 0.19 5.53 18.93
C PRO A 321 1.54 5.97 18.36
N ARG A 322 2.61 5.85 19.15
CA ARG A 322 3.98 6.10 18.67
C ARG A 322 4.33 5.16 17.52
N LYS A 323 5.15 5.62 16.59
CA LYS A 323 5.74 4.76 15.54
C LYS A 323 6.76 3.82 16.19
N THR A 324 7.11 2.71 15.55
CA THR A 324 8.09 1.75 16.10
C THR A 324 9.44 1.93 15.43
N SER A 325 10.52 2.20 16.19
CA SER A 325 11.89 2.23 15.65
C SER A 325 12.59 0.89 15.88
N SER A 326 13.07 0.25 14.81
CA SER A 326 14.15 -0.75 14.86
C SER A 326 15.50 -0.04 15.08
N SER A 327 16.37 -0.63 15.91
CA SER A 327 17.62 -0.03 16.41
C SER A 327 18.88 -0.50 15.65
N SER A 328 19.54 0.44 14.95
CA SER A 328 20.99 0.77 14.84
C SER A 328 22.11 -0.26 14.61
N SER A 329 23.15 0.25 13.90
CA SER A 329 24.61 -0.08 13.80
C SER A 329 25.03 -1.06 12.68
N SER A 330 26.10 -0.88 11.90
CA SER A 330 27.30 -0.02 11.93
C SER A 330 28.01 -0.05 10.56
N GLY A 331 28.49 1.10 10.07
CA GLY A 331 29.28 1.19 8.84
C GLY A 331 30.70 0.63 8.95
N GLY A 332 31.18 0.03 7.86
CA GLY A 332 32.55 -0.41 7.66
C GLY A 332 32.98 -0.16 6.22
N SER A 333 34.10 0.53 6.03
CA SER A 333 34.69 0.81 4.72
C SER A 333 35.29 -0.46 4.11
N PHE A 334 34.98 -0.76 2.84
CA PHE A 334 35.63 -1.85 2.10
C PHE A 334 36.26 -1.39 0.78
N SER A 335 37.45 -1.96 0.55
CA SER A 335 38.36 -1.74 -0.55
C SER A 335 38.06 -2.66 -1.73
N GLY A 336 37.71 -2.07 -2.86
CA GLY A 336 37.95 -2.51 -4.25
C GLY A 336 38.11 -4.00 -4.55
N GLY A 337 37.00 -4.71 -4.62
CA GLY A 337 36.80 -5.94 -5.40
C GLY A 337 35.37 -5.94 -5.95
N SER A 338 35.16 -6.31 -7.21
CA SER A 338 33.80 -6.37 -7.79
C SER A 338 33.08 -7.60 -7.24
N SER A 339 32.10 -7.41 -6.34
CA SER A 339 31.33 -8.51 -5.75
C SER A 339 30.11 -8.92 -6.58
N SER A 340 29.74 -8.15 -7.61
CA SER A 340 28.59 -8.48 -8.45
C SER A 340 28.88 -9.52 -9.53
N GLY A 341 27.89 -10.38 -9.78
CA GLY A 341 27.97 -11.55 -10.65
C GLY A 341 27.08 -11.52 -11.89
N GLY A 342 26.14 -10.58 -11.94
CA GLY A 342 25.08 -10.56 -12.93
C GLY A 342 23.79 -9.99 -12.35
N GLY A 343 22.68 -10.25 -13.03
CA GLY A 343 21.37 -9.73 -12.68
C GLY A 343 20.55 -9.30 -13.88
N ALA A 344 19.30 -8.95 -13.63
CA ALA A 344 18.34 -8.57 -14.65
C ALA A 344 17.80 -7.15 -14.41
N SER A 345 17.37 -6.48 -15.47
CA SER A 345 16.80 -5.14 -15.42
C SER A 345 15.45 -5.08 -16.10
N GLY A 346 14.64 -4.10 -15.70
CA GLY A 346 13.31 -3.89 -16.26
C GLY A 346 12.96 -2.42 -16.28
N SER A 347 12.09 -2.04 -17.22
CA SER A 347 11.44 -0.74 -17.26
C SER A 347 9.94 -0.91 -17.49
N TRP A 348 9.13 -0.03 -16.92
CA TRP A 348 7.66 -0.08 -17.05
C TRP A 348 7.08 1.16 -17.65
#